data_AF-A0A0Q6VVB8-F1
#
_entry.id   AF-A0A0Q6VVB8-F1
#
_cell.length_a   1.000
_cell.length_b   1.000
_cell.length_c   1.000
_cell.angle_alpha   90.00
_cell.angle_beta   90.00
_cell.angle_gamma   90.00
#
_symmetry.space_group_name_H-M   'P 1'
#
loop_
_entity.id
_entity.type
_entity.pdbx_description
1 polymer ?
#
loop_
_entity_poly.entity_id
_entity_poly.type
_entity_poly.pdbx_seq_one_letter_code
_entity_poly.pdbx_strand_id
1 'polypeptide(L)'
;MDCPGVQGFRLLMLDDDERSSISVVTPERRVFPLDYRDVVTRGFSTLGAKAEWRMAKVDGKLMPVAVIVRVHSLDQSDLEYPKRVSFLAVAKISPDGACVTRAVEVLGPEAYEQARRFANDRHLECLRTDLKSKPQMKG
;
A
#
# COMPACT_ATOMS: atom_id res chain seq x y z
N MET A 1 3.30 5.66 -14.63
CA MET A 1 2.25 6.66 -14.96
C MET A 1 2.07 7.62 -13.79
N ASP A 2 1.70 8.88 -14.03
CA ASP A 2 1.47 9.88 -12.97
C ASP A 2 -0.01 9.92 -12.57
N CYS A 3 -0.29 9.88 -11.26
CA CYS A 3 -1.62 10.05 -10.70
C CYS A 3 -1.62 11.28 -9.77
N PRO A 4 -2.31 12.38 -10.15
CA PRO A 4 -2.41 13.57 -9.33
C PRO A 4 -2.96 13.26 -7.94
N GLY A 5 -2.35 13.85 -6.91
CA GLY A 5 -2.77 13.71 -5.52
C GLY A 5 -3.27 15.03 -4.92
N VAL A 6 -2.99 15.22 -3.64
CA VAL A 6 -3.48 16.33 -2.82
C VAL A 6 -2.32 17.13 -2.24
N GLN A 7 -2.48 18.44 -2.04
CA GLN A 7 -1.46 19.31 -1.43
C GLN A 7 -0.07 19.21 -2.10
N GLY A 8 -0.03 19.06 -3.42
CA GLY A 8 1.21 18.91 -4.20
C GLY A 8 1.85 17.52 -4.15
N PHE A 9 1.31 16.59 -3.36
CA PHE A 9 1.68 15.18 -3.44
C PHE A 9 1.07 14.54 -4.68
N ARG A 10 1.73 13.52 -5.21
CA ARG A 10 1.22 12.68 -6.31
C ARG A 10 1.65 11.23 -6.10
N LEU A 11 1.03 10.32 -6.84
CA LEU A 11 1.45 8.92 -6.89
C LEU A 11 2.13 8.66 -8.23
N LEU A 12 3.28 8.01 -8.18
CA LEU A 12 3.93 7.46 -9.36
C LEU A 12 3.63 5.97 -9.42
N MET A 13 2.84 5.56 -10.41
CA MET A 13 2.58 4.15 -10.67
C MET A 13 3.77 3.51 -11.37
N LEU A 14 4.23 2.39 -10.81
CA LEU A 14 5.22 1.50 -11.36
C LEU A 14 4.55 0.19 -11.76
N ASP A 15 4.94 -0.34 -12.90
CA ASP A 15 4.52 -1.66 -13.36
C ASP A 15 5.77 -2.39 -13.82
N ASP A 16 6.03 -3.55 -13.22
CA ASP A 16 7.20 -4.39 -13.50
C ASP A 16 6.82 -5.86 -13.34
N ASP A 17 7.13 -6.68 -14.35
CA ASP A 17 6.83 -8.11 -14.40
C ASP A 17 5.37 -8.45 -13.97
N GLU A 18 4.41 -7.74 -14.57
CA GLU A 18 2.96 -7.84 -14.30
C GLU A 18 2.57 -7.59 -12.83
N ARG A 19 3.39 -6.82 -12.11
CA ARG A 19 3.13 -6.39 -10.75
C ARG A 19 3.16 -4.88 -10.67
N SER A 20 1.99 -4.30 -10.47
CA SER A 20 1.88 -2.87 -10.24
C SER A 20 2.14 -2.49 -8.77
N SER A 21 2.90 -1.41 -8.56
CA SER A 21 3.05 -0.73 -7.28
C SER A 21 3.01 0.79 -7.45
N ILE A 22 3.14 1.54 -6.37
CA ILE A 22 3.20 3.00 -6.41
C ILE A 22 4.34 3.52 -5.52
N SER A 23 4.82 4.70 -5.87
CA SER A 23 5.59 5.56 -4.98
C SER A 23 4.79 6.81 -4.62
N VAL A 24 4.90 7.24 -3.38
CA VAL A 24 4.44 8.57 -2.95
C VAL A 24 5.52 9.59 -3.36
N VAL A 25 5.11 10.63 -4.07
CA VAL A 25 6.02 11.74 -4.43
C VAL A 25 5.59 12.99 -3.68
N THR A 26 6.51 13.59 -2.92
CA THR A 26 6.26 14.81 -2.14
C THR A 26 6.31 16.06 -3.04
N PRO A 27 5.82 17.23 -2.56
CA PRO A 27 5.93 18.50 -3.28
C PRO A 27 7.40 18.88 -3.60
N GLU A 28 8.34 18.48 -2.73
CA GLU A 28 9.78 18.66 -2.91
C GLU A 28 10.41 17.61 -3.84
N ARG A 29 9.59 16.80 -4.52
CA ARG A 29 9.99 15.74 -5.45
C ARG A 29 10.76 14.57 -4.82
N ARG A 30 10.69 14.39 -3.50
CA ARG A 30 11.17 13.16 -2.86
C ARG A 30 10.25 12.01 -3.23
N VAL A 31 10.82 10.83 -3.47
CA VAL A 31 10.08 9.65 -3.91
C VAL A 31 10.22 8.56 -2.85
N PHE A 32 9.09 8.04 -2.39
CA PHE A 32 9.00 6.97 -1.41
C PHE A 32 8.26 5.77 -2.00
N PRO A 33 8.98 4.72 -2.46
CA PRO A 33 8.39 3.49 -2.93
C PRO A 33 7.58 2.79 -1.84
N LEU A 34 6.45 2.18 -2.20
CA LEU A 34 5.64 1.39 -1.28
C LEU A 34 5.83 -0.13 -1.43
N ASP A 35 6.60 -0.57 -2.43
CA ASP A 35 7.11 -1.94 -2.60
C ASP A 35 6.07 -3.07 -2.40
N TYR A 36 4.91 -2.93 -3.04
CA TYR A 36 3.75 -3.83 -2.85
C TYR A 36 4.06 -5.32 -3.03
N ARG A 37 5.05 -5.66 -3.87
CA ARG A 37 5.50 -7.03 -4.09
C ARG A 37 5.85 -7.76 -2.79
N ASP A 38 6.45 -7.05 -1.84
CA ASP A 38 7.02 -7.66 -0.65
C ASP A 38 6.10 -7.55 0.56
N VAL A 39 5.17 -6.57 0.57
CA VAL A 39 4.32 -6.24 1.73
C VAL A 39 2.81 -6.32 1.48
N VAL A 40 2.36 -6.47 0.24
CA VAL A 40 0.93 -6.61 -0.10
C VAL A 40 0.65 -7.96 -0.76
N THR A 41 1.35 -8.27 -1.85
CA THR A 41 1.17 -9.53 -2.59
C THR A 41 2.40 -9.83 -3.45
N ARG A 42 2.79 -11.11 -3.53
CA ARG A 42 3.84 -11.59 -4.45
C ARG A 42 3.31 -12.02 -5.82
N GLY A 43 2.01 -12.24 -5.94
CA GLY A 43 1.37 -12.64 -7.20
C GLY A 43 1.32 -11.48 -8.20
N PHE A 44 0.92 -11.77 -9.42
CA PHE A 44 0.60 -10.73 -10.40
C PHE A 44 -0.43 -9.77 -9.82
N SER A 45 -0.28 -8.49 -10.12
CA SER A 45 -1.12 -7.46 -9.53
C SER A 45 -1.35 -6.27 -10.43
N THR A 46 -2.55 -5.71 -10.35
CA THR A 46 -2.92 -4.43 -10.96
C THR A 46 -3.53 -3.51 -9.91
N LEU A 47 -3.59 -2.22 -10.20
CA LEU A 47 -4.14 -1.22 -9.28
C LEU A 47 -5.58 -0.87 -9.65
N GLY A 48 -6.39 -0.63 -8.62
CA GLY A 48 -7.69 0.00 -8.80
C GLY A 48 -7.53 1.45 -9.26
N ALA A 49 -8.57 1.99 -9.91
CA ALA A 49 -8.54 3.31 -10.53
C ALA A 49 -8.52 4.51 -9.55
N LYS A 50 -8.59 4.28 -8.22
CA LYS A 50 -8.74 5.33 -7.21
C LYS A 50 -7.77 5.11 -6.05
N ALA A 51 -7.24 6.23 -5.56
CA ALA A 51 -6.55 6.33 -4.28
C ALA A 51 -7.38 7.18 -3.31
N GLU A 52 -7.53 6.72 -2.06
CA GLU A 52 -8.12 7.51 -0.99
C GLU A 52 -7.01 8.13 -0.15
N TRP A 53 -6.94 9.46 -0.13
CA TRP A 53 -6.00 10.20 0.71
C TRP A 53 -6.63 10.52 2.07
N ARG A 54 -5.89 10.29 3.15
CA ARG A 54 -6.27 10.71 4.51
C ARG A 54 -5.51 11.97 4.87
N MET A 55 -6.26 13.00 5.27
CA MET A 55 -5.72 14.31 5.63
C MET A 55 -5.80 14.52 7.14
N ALA A 56 -4.77 15.14 7.72
CA ALA A 56 -4.81 15.59 9.12
C ALA A 56 -4.05 16.90 9.29
N LYS A 57 -4.32 17.62 10.38
CA LYS A 57 -3.49 18.75 10.79
C LYS A 57 -2.24 18.24 11.49
N VAL A 58 -1.07 18.55 10.94
CA VAL A 58 0.26 18.29 11.53
C VAL A 58 0.92 19.65 11.68
N ASP A 59 1.28 20.01 12.92
CA ASP A 59 1.88 21.31 13.25
C ASP A 59 1.09 22.51 12.68
N GLY A 60 -0.24 22.43 12.76
CA GLY A 60 -1.17 23.45 12.26
C GLY A 60 -1.42 23.44 10.75
N LYS A 61 -0.71 22.63 9.97
CA LYS A 61 -0.85 22.51 8.52
C LYS A 61 -1.66 21.29 8.13
N LEU A 62 -2.61 21.44 7.19
CA LEU A 62 -3.36 20.32 6.64
C LEU A 62 -2.49 19.55 5.65
N MET A 63 -2.14 18.31 5.97
CA MET A 63 -1.23 17.48 5.19
C MET A 63 -1.78 16.05 5.00
N PRO A 64 -1.41 15.36 3.90
CA PRO A 64 -1.72 13.95 3.77
C PRO A 64 -0.89 13.15 4.78
N VAL A 65 -1.55 12.26 5.51
CA VAL A 65 -0.91 11.39 6.53
C VAL A 65 -1.01 9.91 6.19
N ALA A 66 -1.88 9.55 5.24
CA ALA A 66 -1.95 8.21 4.70
C ALA A 66 -2.59 8.19 3.31
N VAL A 67 -2.37 7.10 2.59
CA VAL A 67 -3.06 6.79 1.33
C VAL A 67 -3.52 5.33 1.34
N ILE A 68 -4.70 5.07 0.80
CA ILE A 68 -5.27 3.74 0.64
C ILE A 68 -5.45 3.50 -0.87
N VAL A 69 -4.88 2.42 -1.38
CA VAL A 69 -5.01 2.03 -2.78
C VAL A 69 -5.46 0.58 -2.87
N ARG A 70 -6.42 0.32 -3.77
CA ARG A 70 -6.86 -1.04 -4.04
C ARG A 70 -5.85 -1.74 -4.96
N VAL A 71 -5.43 -2.93 -4.58
CA VAL A 71 -4.56 -3.82 -5.35
C VAL A 71 -5.36 -5.06 -5.69
N HIS A 72 -5.53 -5.33 -6.98
CA HIS A 72 -6.09 -6.59 -7.46
C HIS A 72 -4.94 -7.56 -7.67
N SER A 73 -5.04 -8.77 -7.16
CA SER A 73 -3.98 -9.78 -7.27
C SER A 73 -4.53 -11.11 -7.75
N LEU A 74 -3.69 -11.84 -8.47
CA LEU A 74 -3.89 -13.25 -8.74
C LEU A 74 -3.01 -14.04 -7.76
N ASP A 75 -3.62 -14.65 -6.75
CA ASP A 75 -2.96 -15.60 -5.86
C ASP A 75 -2.71 -16.91 -6.61
N GLN A 76 -1.43 -17.26 -6.71
CA GLN A 76 -0.90 -18.41 -7.42
C GLN A 76 -0.23 -19.41 -6.46
N SER A 77 -0.60 -19.37 -5.18
CA SER A 77 -0.18 -20.39 -4.20
C SER A 77 -0.64 -21.80 -4.58
N ASP A 78 -1.75 -21.89 -5.32
CA ASP A 78 -2.21 -23.06 -6.06
C ASP A 78 -2.20 -22.72 -7.56
N LEU A 79 -1.32 -23.36 -8.33
CA LEU A 79 -1.16 -23.11 -9.75
C LEU A 79 -2.28 -23.72 -10.61
N GLU A 80 -2.94 -24.77 -10.11
CA GLU A 80 -4.07 -25.40 -10.81
C GLU A 80 -5.34 -24.58 -10.64
N TYR A 81 -5.48 -23.89 -9.49
CA TYR A 81 -6.66 -23.12 -9.14
C TYR A 81 -6.30 -21.70 -8.65
N PRO A 82 -5.77 -20.83 -9.53
CA PRO A 82 -5.39 -19.48 -9.16
C PRO A 82 -6.61 -18.65 -8.76
N LYS A 83 -6.49 -17.86 -7.69
CA LYS A 83 -7.60 -17.11 -7.09
C LYS A 83 -7.42 -15.63 -7.28
N ARG A 84 -8.49 -14.95 -7.69
CA ARG A 84 -8.53 -13.49 -7.70
C ARG A 84 -8.79 -13.00 -6.29
N VAL A 85 -7.87 -12.20 -5.77
CA VAL A 85 -7.97 -11.58 -4.46
C VAL A 85 -7.81 -10.07 -4.62
N SER A 86 -8.35 -9.30 -3.69
CA SER A 86 -8.17 -7.85 -3.69
C SER A 86 -7.74 -7.40 -2.31
N PHE A 87 -6.81 -6.46 -2.25
CA PHE A 87 -6.33 -5.84 -1.02
C PHE A 87 -6.56 -4.34 -1.06
N LEU A 88 -6.71 -3.72 0.11
CA LEU A 88 -6.51 -2.30 0.34
C LEU A 88 -5.13 -2.14 0.97
N ALA A 89 -4.17 -1.66 0.19
CA ALA A 89 -2.85 -1.29 0.66
C ALA A 89 -2.96 0.05 1.40
N VAL A 90 -2.75 0.01 2.71
CA VAL A 90 -2.77 1.18 3.58
C VAL A 90 -1.33 1.61 3.83
N ALA A 91 -0.98 2.82 3.43
CA ALA A 91 0.34 3.38 3.65
C ALA A 91 0.27 4.66 4.47
N LYS A 92 1.17 4.79 5.46
CA LYS A 92 1.37 6.03 6.19
C LYS A 92 2.32 6.95 5.43
N ILE A 93 2.15 8.25 5.62
CA ILE A 93 2.99 9.30 5.05
C ILE A 93 3.46 10.18 6.20
N SER A 94 4.77 10.36 6.32
CA SER A 94 5.43 11.22 7.31
C SER A 94 6.45 12.15 6.63
N PRO A 95 6.97 13.17 7.32
CA PRO A 95 7.97 14.07 6.76
C PRO A 95 9.25 13.36 6.27
N ASP A 96 9.56 12.19 6.83
CA ASP A 96 10.76 11.41 6.58
C ASP A 96 10.54 10.22 5.63
N GLY A 97 9.29 9.85 5.32
CA GLY A 97 9.04 8.69 4.46
C GLY A 97 7.57 8.37 4.20
N ALA A 98 7.38 7.28 3.45
CA ALA A 98 6.09 6.62 3.32
C ALA A 98 6.31 5.11 3.25
N CYS A 99 5.41 4.33 3.83
CA CYS A 99 5.49 2.87 3.84
C CYS A 99 4.11 2.25 4.02
N VAL A 100 3.92 1.03 3.53
CA VAL A 100 2.72 0.25 3.82
C VAL A 100 2.71 -0.15 5.30
N THR A 101 1.61 0.09 5.99
CA THR A 101 1.41 -0.34 7.38
C THR A 101 0.48 -1.54 7.46
N ARG A 102 -0.47 -1.69 6.53
CA ARG A 102 -1.39 -2.85 6.45
C ARG A 102 -1.78 -3.16 5.01
N ALA A 103 -2.04 -4.43 4.74
CA ALA A 103 -2.77 -4.89 3.56
C ALA A 103 -4.07 -5.55 4.05
N VAL A 104 -5.22 -4.98 3.71
CA VAL A 104 -6.53 -5.48 4.16
C VAL A 104 -7.21 -6.20 3.00
N GLU A 105 -7.46 -7.50 3.14
CA GLU A 105 -8.18 -8.26 2.12
C GLU A 105 -9.66 -7.78 2.00
N VAL A 106 -10.13 -7.63 0.76
CA VAL A 106 -11.48 -7.13 0.44
C VAL A 106 -12.44 -8.31 0.32
N LEU A 107 -12.90 -8.80 1.48
CA LEU A 107 -13.94 -9.85 1.57
C LEU A 107 -15.37 -9.28 1.57
N GLY A 108 -15.52 -7.99 1.87
CA GLY A 108 -16.79 -7.30 2.02
C GLY A 108 -16.61 -5.78 2.18
N PRO A 109 -17.70 -5.01 2.26
CA PRO A 109 -17.65 -3.55 2.39
C PRO A 109 -16.93 -3.07 3.67
N GLU A 110 -16.94 -3.88 4.73
CA GLU A 110 -16.31 -3.57 6.02
C GLU A 110 -14.79 -3.36 5.91
N ALA A 111 -14.15 -3.96 4.89
CA ALA A 111 -12.73 -3.81 4.62
C ALA A 111 -12.32 -2.35 4.43
N TYR A 112 -13.17 -1.52 3.83
CA TYR A 112 -12.90 -0.10 3.61
C TYR A 112 -12.88 0.69 4.91
N GLU A 113 -13.83 0.44 5.80
CA GLU A 113 -13.85 1.08 7.12
C GLU A 113 -12.67 0.62 7.98
N GLN A 114 -12.31 -0.67 7.91
CA GLN A 114 -11.12 -1.17 8.57
C GLN A 114 -9.83 -0.52 8.05
N ALA A 115 -9.68 -0.41 6.73
CA ALA A 115 -8.54 0.25 6.09
C ALA A 115 -8.44 1.73 6.50
N ARG A 116 -9.56 2.45 6.57
CA ARG A 116 -9.62 3.84 7.05
C ARG A 116 -9.19 3.96 8.51
N ARG A 117 -9.60 3.03 9.38
CA ARG A 117 -9.15 3.00 10.79
C ARG A 117 -7.64 2.86 10.87
N PHE A 118 -7.04 1.93 10.12
CA PHE A 118 -5.58 1.81 10.07
C PHE A 118 -4.90 3.04 9.49
N ALA A 119 -5.47 3.64 8.45
CA ALA A 119 -4.90 4.82 7.80
C ALA A 119 -4.94 6.06 8.71
N ASN A 120 -5.86 6.12 9.69
CA ASN A 120 -5.93 7.20 10.66
C ASN A 120 -5.00 6.97 11.87
N ASP A 121 -4.50 5.75 12.10
CA ASP A 121 -3.55 5.45 13.17
C ASP A 121 -2.09 5.63 12.71
N ARG A 122 -1.51 6.76 13.12
CA ARG A 122 -0.16 7.18 12.73
C ARG A 122 0.96 6.42 13.45
N HIS A 123 0.63 5.63 14.48
CA HIS A 123 1.61 4.87 15.26
C HIS A 123 1.85 3.47 14.68
N LEU A 124 1.10 3.07 13.66
CA LEU A 124 1.30 1.78 13.03
C LEU A 124 2.70 1.70 12.43
N GLU A 125 3.38 0.61 12.78
CA GLU A 125 4.67 0.26 12.21
C GLU A 125 4.53 -0.10 10.72
N CYS A 126 5.59 0.19 9.96
CA CYS A 126 5.69 -0.26 8.58
C CYS A 126 5.70 -1.79 8.55
N LEU A 127 5.01 -2.37 7.58
CA LEU A 127 5.25 -3.76 7.22
C LEU A 127 6.68 -3.89 6.74
N ARG A 128 7.36 -4.92 7.23
CA ARG A 128 8.74 -5.20 6.87
C ARG A 128 8.76 -6.07 5.61
N THR A 129 9.79 -5.87 4.82
CA THR A 129 10.16 -6.71 3.69
C THR A 129 11.04 -7.87 4.19
N ASP A 130 10.63 -8.59 5.23
CA ASP A 130 11.46 -9.66 5.78
C ASP A 130 11.43 -10.94 4.92
N LEU A 131 12.29 -10.96 3.90
CA LEU A 131 12.97 -12.19 3.49
C LEU A 131 13.92 -12.63 4.62
N LYS A 132 13.39 -13.18 5.73
CA LYS A 132 14.06 -14.10 6.69
C LYS A 132 13.21 -14.30 7.96
N SER A 133 12.20 -15.15 7.90
CA SER A 133 11.59 -15.76 9.10
C SER A 133 10.86 -17.06 8.79
N LYS A 134 11.54 -18.02 8.14
CA LYS A 134 11.24 -19.44 8.36
C LYS A 134 12.41 -20.05 9.13
N PRO A 135 12.26 -20.42 10.41
CA PRO A 135 13.10 -21.46 10.95
C PRO A 135 12.75 -22.76 10.21
N GLN A 136 13.75 -23.37 9.59
CA GLN A 136 13.68 -24.77 9.19
C GLN A 136 13.25 -25.59 10.42
N MET A 137 12.10 -26.25 10.34
CA MET A 137 11.85 -27.40 11.20
C MET A 137 12.80 -28.51 10.74
N LYS A 138 13.86 -28.71 11.52
CA LYS A 138 14.66 -29.93 11.57
C LYS A 138 14.02 -30.85 12.62
N GLY A 139 13.93 -32.14 12.31
CA GLY A 139 13.57 -33.21 13.25
C GLY A 139 12.50 -34.13 12.70
#